data_AF-A0A7G8G7Y7-F1
#
_entry.id   AF-A0A7G8G7Y7-F1
#
_cell.length_a   1.000
_cell.length_b   1.000
_cell.length_c   1.000
_cell.angle_alpha   90.00
_cell.angle_beta   90.00
_cell.angle_gamma   90.00
#
_symmetry.space_group_name_H-M   'P 1'
#
loop_
_entity.id
_entity.type
_entity.pdbx_description
1 polymer ?
#
loop_
_entity_poly.entity_id
_entity_poly.type
_entity_poly.pdbx_seq_one_letter_code
_entity_poly.pdbx_strand_id
1 'polypeptide(L)' 'MIWKLERKQVFVSQFGSAQKFLEWSLENANEWFIKYPNKELKRHVDL' A
#
# COMPACT_ATOMS: atom_id res chain seq x y z
N MET A 1 -9.80 -11.39 16.24
CA MET A 1 -10.76 -10.99 15.19
C MET A 1 -10.90 -9.47 15.05
N ILE A 2 -10.78 -8.71 16.14
CA ILE A 2 -10.89 -7.23 16.21
C ILE A 2 -9.87 -6.50 15.32
N TRP A 3 -8.62 -6.97 15.25
CA TRP A 3 -7.55 -6.31 14.49
C TRP A 3 -7.80 -6.19 12.96
N LYS A 4 -8.56 -7.13 12.37
CA LYS A 4 -8.97 -7.05 10.96
C LYS A 4 -10.05 -5.99 10.73
N LEU A 5 -10.92 -5.77 11.72
CA LEU A 5 -11.98 -4.75 11.67
C LEU A 5 -11.39 -3.35 11.82
N GLU A 6 -10.43 -3.16 12.74
CA GLU A 6 -9.72 -1.90 12.91
C GLU A 6 -8.98 -1.50 11.63
N ARG A 7 -8.28 -2.43 10.98
CA ARG A 7 -7.62 -2.16 9.69
C ARG A 7 -8.61 -1.79 8.59
N LYS A 8 -9.80 -2.40 8.56
CA LYS A 8 -10.85 -2.05 7.59
C LYS A 8 -11.41 -0.65 7.85
N GLN A 9 -11.59 -0.27 9.11
CA GLN A 9 -12.11 1.05 9.48
C GLN A 9 -11.10 2.17 9.18
N VAL A 10 -9.82 1.95 9.50
CA VAL A 10 -8.73 2.87 9.15
C VAL A 10 -8.58 2.99 7.62
N PHE A 11 -8.68 1.88 6.89
CA PHE A 11 -8.62 1.88 5.43
C PHE A 11 -9.74 2.71 4.80
N VAL A 12 -10.98 2.50 5.24
CA VAL A 12 -12.14 3.27 4.76
C VAL A 12 -12.01 4.75 5.16
N SER A 13 -11.50 5.05 6.35
CA SER A 13 -11.28 6.44 6.79
C SER A 13 -10.19 7.17 5.99
N GLN A 14 -9.15 6.46 5.54
CA GLN A 14 -8.03 7.07 4.81
C GLN A 14 -8.29 7.16 3.30
N PHE A 15 -8.86 6.11 2.70
CA PHE A 15 -8.97 6.02 1.24
C PHE A 15 -10.41 6.04 0.74
N GLY A 16 -11.43 5.75 1.56
CA GLY A 16 -12.83 5.76 1.17
C GLY A 16 -13.25 4.66 0.18
N SER A 17 -12.36 4.23 -0.72
CA SER A 17 -12.54 3.15 -1.68
C SER A 17 -11.24 2.38 -1.93
N ALA A 18 -11.38 1.14 -2.40
CA ALA A 18 -10.22 0.34 -2.83
C ALA A 18 -9.51 0.96 -4.04
N GLN A 19 -10.23 1.65 -4.92
CA GLN A 19 -9.66 2.32 -6.09
C GLN A 19 -8.71 3.45 -5.69
N LYS A 20 -9.13 4.32 -4.75
CA LYS A 20 -8.28 5.43 -4.29
C LYS A 20 -7.01 4.94 -3.58
N PHE A 21 -7.11 3.82 -2.86
CA PHE A 21 -5.94 3.17 -2.27
C PHE A 21 -4.97 2.64 -3.34
N LEU A 22 -5.48 2.02 -4.41
CA LEU A 22 -4.66 1.53 -5.51
C LEU A 22 -3.98 2.68 -6.25
N GLU A 23 -4.69 3.77 -6.54
CA GLU A 23 -4.15 4.98 -7.17
C GLU A 23 -3.02 5.59 -6.31
N TRP A 24 -3.27 5.78 -5.01
CA TRP A 24 -2.25 6.27 -4.07
C TRP A 24 -1.04 5.33 -3.97
N SER A 25 -1.26 4.01 -3.96
CA SER A 25 -0.18 3.03 -3.87
C SER A 25 0.67 3.01 -5.14
N LEU A 26 0.04 3.17 -6.31
CA LEU A 26 0.73 3.25 -7.60
C LEU A 26 1.59 4.51 -7.71
N GLU A 27 1.07 5.65 -7.26
CA GLU A 27 1.83 6.91 -7.24
C GLU A 27 3.08 6.79 -6.36
N ASN A 28 2.93 6.30 -5.12
CA ASN A 28 4.06 6.08 -4.22
C ASN A 28 5.06 5.05 -4.77
N ALA A 29 4.57 3.97 -5.40
CA ALA A 29 5.44 2.98 -6.02
C ALA A 29 6.26 3.63 -7.15
N ASN A 30 5.64 4.45 -7.99
CA ASN A 30 6.32 5.13 -9.07
C ASN A 30 7.39 6.11 -8.55
N GLU A 31 7.07 6.92 -7.53
CA GLU A 31 8.04 7.80 -6.88
C GLU A 31 9.22 7.00 -6.28
N TRP A 32 8.93 5.86 -5.67
CA TRP A 32 9.96 4.97 -5.12
C TRP A 32 10.89 4.42 -6.20
N PHE A 33 10.35 4.00 -7.35
CA PHE A 33 11.14 3.52 -8.48
C PHE A 33 12.00 4.63 -9.11
N ILE A 34 11.47 5.86 -9.20
CA ILE A 34 12.23 7.02 -9.66
C ILE A 34 13.39 7.31 -8.70
N LYS A 35 13.13 7.24 -7.39
CA LYS A 35 14.12 7.54 -6.35
C LYS A 35 15.18 6.45 -6.19
N TYR A 36 14.82 5.19 -6.47
CA TYR A 36 15.71 4.03 -6.30
C TYR A 36 15.67 3.09 -7.52
N PRO A 37 16.18 3.52 -8.69
CA PRO A 37 16.07 2.76 -9.94
C PRO A 37 16.79 1.39 -9.89
N ASN A 38 17.79 1.26 -9.01
CA ASN A 38 18.62 0.06 -8.90
C ASN A 38 18.34 -0.76 -7.63
N LYS A 39 17.32 -0.41 -6.83
CA LYS A 39 16.93 -1.24 -5.69
C LYS A 39 15.85 -2.21 -6.12
N GLU A 40 16.15 -3.49 -5.99
CA GLU A 40 15.12 -4.52 -6.08
C GLU A 40 14.12 -4.36 -4.92
N LEU A 41 12.84 -4.45 -5.25
CA LEU A 41 11.78 -4.61 -4.25
C LEU A 41 12.00 -5.95 -3.56
N LYS A 42 12.54 -5.92 -2.33
CA LYS A 42 12.58 -7.09 -1.46
C LYS A 42 11.13 -7.50 -1.17
N ARG A 43 10.66 -8.55 -1.86
CA ARG A 43 9.40 -9.22 -1.49
C ARG A 43 9.62 -9.90 -0.14
N HIS A 44 8.92 -9.44 0.90
CA HIS A 44 8.62 -10.30 2.05
C HIS A 44 7.58 -11.32 1.58
N VAL A 45 8.05 -12.42 1.01
CA VAL A 45 7.26 -13.66 0.99
C VAL A 45 7.58 -14.35 2.30
N ASP A 46 6.81 -14.05 3.35
CA ASP A 46 6.71 -14.95 4.49
C ASP A 46 5.96 -16.19 3.96
N LEU A 47 6.73 -17.25 3.72
CA LEU A 47 6.27 -18.62 3.49
C LEU A 47 5.77 -19.23 4.80
#